data_AF-A0AB37YS46-F1
#
_entry.id   AF-A0AB37YS46-F1
#
_cell.length_a   1.000
_cell.length_b   1.000
_cell.length_c   1.000
_cell.angle_alpha   90.00
_cell.angle_beta   90.00
_cell.angle_gamma   90.00
#
_symmetry.space_group_name_H-M   'P 1'
#
loop_
_entity.id
_entity.type
_entity.pdbx_description
1 polymer ?
#
loop_
_entity_poly.entity_id
_entity_poly.type
_entity_poly.pdbx_seq_one_letter_code
_entity_poly.pdbx_strand_id
1 'polypeptide(L)'
;MKDSGLLRIATFNIWNNDNLWLERLEAICEEIRSISPHILALQEVRSCVNLNSKKNVAQYIADQIGYPFCIFKEYPDSPDEGLAF
;
A
#
# COMPACT_ATOMS: atom_id res chain seq x y z
N MET A 1 1.55 -18.35 -21.10
CA MET A 1 2.93 -18.51 -20.58
C MET A 1 2.81 -19.19 -19.22
N LYS A 2 3.55 -20.27 -18.97
CA LYS A 2 3.56 -20.90 -17.64
C LYS A 2 4.20 -19.91 -16.69
N ASP A 3 3.45 -19.51 -15.67
CA ASP A 3 3.99 -18.77 -14.55
C ASP A 3 5.15 -19.58 -13.97
N SER A 4 6.35 -19.01 -13.95
CA SER A 4 7.47 -19.63 -13.24
C SER A 4 7.04 -19.78 -11.79
N GLY A 5 7.32 -20.89 -11.10
CA GLY A 5 6.96 -21.10 -9.69
C GLY A 5 7.65 -20.16 -8.68
N LEU A 6 7.93 -18.92 -9.08
CA LEU A 6 8.57 -17.87 -8.32
C LEU A 6 7.50 -17.05 -7.60
N LEU A 7 7.44 -17.19 -6.28
CA LEU A 7 6.67 -16.27 -5.44
C LEU A 7 7.54 -15.05 -5.10
N ARG A 8 7.03 -13.85 -5.42
CA ARG A 8 7.65 -12.57 -5.08
C ARG A 8 6.84 -11.89 -3.98
N ILE A 9 7.50 -11.58 -2.89
CA ILE A 9 6.91 -10.89 -1.74
C ILE A 9 7.71 -9.62 -1.52
N ALA A 10 7.01 -8.49 -1.38
CA ALA A 10 7.63 -7.22 -1.04
C ALA A 10 7.05 -6.69 0.27
N THR A 11 7.88 -6.00 1.04
CA THR A 11 7.41 -5.28 2.22
C THR A 11 8.02 -3.89 2.29
N PHE A 12 7.20 -2.90 2.64
CA PHE A 12 7.60 -1.51 2.75
C PHE A 12 6.96 -0.84 3.96
N ASN A 13 7.77 -0.10 4.71
CA ASN A 13 7.26 0.99 5.51
C ASN A 13 7.12 2.21 4.60
N ILE A 14 5.89 2.70 4.44
CA ILE A 14 5.58 3.80 3.50
C ILE A 14 5.56 5.17 4.17
N TRP A 15 6.00 5.24 5.42
CA TRP A 15 6.24 6.44 6.22
C TRP A 15 5.08 7.45 6.20
N ASN A 16 4.26 7.40 7.25
CA ASN A 16 3.11 8.27 7.43
C ASN A 16 3.57 9.72 7.74
N ASN A 17 3.86 10.47 6.69
CA ASN A 17 4.35 11.84 6.79
C ASN A 17 3.78 12.71 5.68
N ASP A 18 3.36 13.93 6.04
CA ASP A 18 2.68 14.85 5.12
C ASP A 18 3.58 15.44 4.03
N ASN A 19 4.89 15.40 4.23
CA ASN A 19 5.83 15.97 3.27
C ASN A 19 5.72 15.27 1.91
N LEU A 20 5.31 16.02 0.88
CA LEU A 20 5.14 15.55 -0.51
C LEU A 20 4.27 14.28 -0.60
N TRP A 21 3.22 14.20 0.23
CA TRP A 21 2.45 12.96 0.40
C TRP A 21 1.90 12.39 -0.92
N LEU A 22 1.34 13.24 -1.79
CA LEU A 22 0.75 12.78 -3.05
C LEU A 22 1.81 12.29 -4.03
N GLU A 23 2.90 13.03 -4.18
CA GLU A 23 4.04 12.68 -5.04
C GLU A 23 4.71 11.39 -4.54
N ARG A 24 4.84 11.23 -3.23
CA ARG A 24 5.35 9.99 -2.62
C ARG A 24 4.41 8.81 -2.87
N LEU A 25 3.11 9.01 -2.77
CA LEU A 25 2.12 7.95 -3.03
C LEU A 25 2.16 7.49 -4.49
N GLU A 26 2.35 8.42 -5.44
CA GLU A 26 2.57 8.09 -6.85
C GLU A 26 3.86 7.28 -7.03
N ALA A 27 4.98 7.74 -6.46
CA ALA A 27 6.25 7.03 -6.51
C ALA A 27 6.20 5.63 -5.88
N ILE A 28 5.47 5.47 -4.77
CA ILE A 28 5.23 4.17 -4.13
C ILE A 28 4.49 3.23 -5.10
N CYS A 29 3.45 3.72 -5.78
CA CYS A 29 2.73 2.93 -6.78
C CYS A 29 3.65 2.51 -7.95
N GLU A 30 4.49 3.43 -8.44
CA GLU A 30 5.46 3.14 -9.51
C GLU A 30 6.48 2.07 -9.09
N GLU A 31 7.04 2.19 -7.88
CA GLU A 31 8.00 1.23 -7.34
C GLU A 31 7.40 -0.17 -7.18
N ILE A 32 6.19 -0.26 -6.61
CA ILE A 32 5.46 -1.53 -6.47
C ILE A 32 5.21 -2.14 -7.86
N ARG A 33 4.81 -1.32 -8.84
CA ARG A 33 4.58 -1.79 -10.21
C ARG A 33 5.86 -2.32 -10.87
N SER A 34 6.99 -1.66 -10.65
CA SER A 34 8.31 -2.08 -11.14
C SER A 34 8.72 -3.45 -10.57
N ILE A 35 8.52 -3.66 -9.27
CA ILE A 35 8.84 -4.92 -8.60
C ILE A 35 7.88 -6.04 -8.99
N SER A 36 6.60 -5.69 -9.23
CA SER A 36 5.50 -6.61 -9.54
C SER A 36 5.41 -7.77 -8.51
N PRO A 37 5.27 -7.46 -7.20
CA PRO A 37 5.15 -8.51 -6.19
C PRO A 37 3.81 -9.24 -6.30
N HIS A 38 3.79 -10.52 -5.92
CA HIS A 38 2.56 -11.30 -5.81
C HIS A 38 1.85 -11.04 -4.47
N ILE A 39 2.64 -10.75 -3.42
CA ILE A 39 2.16 -10.39 -2.09
C ILE A 39 2.88 -9.11 -1.66
N LEU A 40 2.13 -8.13 -1.17
CA LEU A 40 2.64 -6.85 -0.71
C LEU A 40 2.24 -6.64 0.75
N ALA A 41 3.21 -6.42 1.63
CA ALA A 41 2.96 -6.08 3.03
C ALA A 41 3.43 -4.65 3.34
N LEU A 42 2.51 -3.78 3.78
CA LEU A 42 2.80 -2.37 4.03
C LEU A 42 2.71 -2.02 5.53
N GLN A 43 3.57 -1.12 6.01
CA GLN A 43 3.52 -0.51 7.35
C GLN A 43 3.40 1.01 7.27
N GLU A 44 2.90 1.64 8.35
CA GLU A 44 2.59 3.09 8.43
C GLU A 44 1.61 3.53 7.33
N VAL A 45 0.63 2.68 7.05
CA VAL A 45 -0.40 2.94 6.03
C VAL A 45 -1.45 3.87 6.61
N ARG A 46 -1.63 5.07 6.04
CA ARG A 46 -2.67 6.00 6.48
C ARG A 46 -4.08 5.43 6.27
N SER A 47 -4.95 5.65 7.26
CA SER A 47 -6.36 5.26 7.23
C SER A 47 -7.18 6.03 6.20
N CYS A 48 -6.68 7.16 5.68
CA CYS A 48 -7.26 7.90 4.57
C CYS A 48 -6.19 8.43 3.61
N VAL A 49 -6.49 8.44 2.30
CA VAL A 49 -5.61 9.02 1.27
C VAL A 49 -5.49 10.54 1.40
N ASN A 50 -6.61 11.19 1.74
CA ASN A 50 -6.74 12.62 2.02
C ASN A 50 -7.99 12.83 2.90
N LEU A 51 -8.22 14.07 3.36
CA LEU A 51 -9.30 14.43 4.28
C LEU A 51 -10.72 14.07 3.78
N ASN A 52 -10.92 13.90 2.47
CA ASN A 52 -12.21 13.62 1.86
C ASN A 52 -12.37 12.15 1.40
N SER A 53 -11.32 11.33 1.54
CA SER A 53 -11.33 9.95 1.06
C SER A 53 -11.92 9.00 2.10
N LYS A 54 -12.85 8.15 1.67
CA LYS A 54 -13.32 6.99 2.45
C LYS A 54 -12.40 5.76 2.31
N LYS A 55 -11.42 5.82 1.41
CA LYS A 55 -10.44 4.74 1.20
C LYS A 55 -9.18 5.02 1.98
N ASN A 56 -8.68 3.99 2.67
CA ASN A 56 -7.31 3.97 3.19
C ASN A 56 -6.30 3.89 2.03
N VAL A 57 -5.04 4.16 2.36
CA VAL A 57 -3.97 4.22 1.36
C VAL A 57 -3.68 2.87 0.71
N ALA A 58 -3.76 1.77 1.46
CA ALA A 58 -3.55 0.44 0.89
C ALA A 58 -4.61 0.09 -0.17
N GLN A 59 -5.87 0.45 0.07
CA GLN A 59 -6.94 0.24 -0.91
C GLN A 59 -6.71 1.07 -2.17
N TYR A 60 -6.23 2.31 -2.04
CA TYR A 60 -5.85 3.12 -3.18
C TYR A 60 -4.71 2.48 -3.99
N ILE A 61 -3.64 2.03 -3.32
CA ILE A 61 -2.52 1.34 -3.98
C ILE A 61 -3.03 0.07 -4.68
N ALA A 62 -3.83 -0.75 -4.00
CA ALA A 62 -4.41 -1.97 -4.58
C ALA A 62 -5.21 -1.67 -5.86
N ASP A 63 -6.03 -0.62 -5.86
CA ASP A 63 -6.79 -0.20 -7.04
C ASP A 63 -5.88 0.28 -8.20
N GLN A 64 -4.78 0.99 -7.90
CA GLN A 64 -3.84 1.50 -8.91
C GLN A 64 -2.94 0.41 -9.53
N ILE A 65 -2.69 -0.66 -8.79
CA ILE A 65 -1.81 -1.76 -9.21
C ILE A 65 -2.62 -2.95 -9.76
N GLY A 66 -3.87 -3.08 -9.35
CA GLY A 66 -4.74 -4.19 -9.74
C GLY A 66 -4.66 -5.39 -8.80
N TYR A 67 -4.38 -5.18 -7.50
CA TYR A 67 -4.48 -6.26 -6.52
C TYR A 67 -5.95 -6.62 -6.24
N PRO A 68 -6.32 -7.91 -6.30
CA PRO A 68 -7.71 -8.34 -6.13
C PRO A 68 -8.20 -8.29 -4.68
N PHE A 69 -7.27 -8.28 -3.72
CA PHE A 69 -7.56 -8.28 -2.29
C PHE A 69 -6.65 -7.28 -1.59
N CYS A 70 -7.19 -6.64 -0.56
CA CYS A 70 -6.48 -5.73 0.32
C CYS A 70 -7.09 -5.84 1.72
N ILE A 71 -6.28 -6.17 2.71
CA ILE A 71 -6.67 -6.19 4.12
C ILE A 71 -5.91 -5.08 4.81
N PHE A 72 -6.62 -4.12 5.37
CA PHE A 72 -6.04 -3.05 6.19
C PHE A 72 -6.43 -3.26 7.65
N LYS A 73 -5.47 -3.08 8.55
CA LYS A 73 -5.68 -3.17 10.00
C LYS A 73 -4.97 -2.01 10.68
N GLU A 74 -5.75 -1.14 11.29
CA GLU A 74 -5.27 -0.03 12.11
C GLU A 74 -4.45 -0.52 13.31
N TYR A 75 -3.48 0.28 13.73
CA TYR A 75 -2.80 0.04 15.00
C TYR A 75 -3.77 0.30 16.16
N PRO A 76 -3.78 -0.54 17.22
CA PRO A 76 -4.69 -0.35 18.36
C PRO A 76 -4.52 1.00 19.08
N ASP A 77 -3.31 1.56 19.01
CA ASP A 77 -2.87 2.79 19.68
C ASP A 77 -2.78 4.01 18.75
N SER A 78 -2.88 3.84 17.43
CA SER A 78 -2.84 4.93 16.43
C SER A 78 -3.80 4.62 15.28
N PRO A 79 -5.11 4.95 15.40
CA PRO A 79 -6.12 4.57 14.41
C PRO A 79 -6.03 5.35 13.09
N ASP A 80 -5.14 6.35 13.00
CA ASP A 80 -4.83 7.08 11.78
C ASP A 80 -3.89 6.33 10.84
N GLU A 81 -3.29 5.22 11.30
CA GLU A 81 -2.42 4.37 10.50
C GLU A 81 -2.48 2.88 10.88
N GLY A 82 -1.79 2.04 10.10
CA GLY A 82 -1.68 0.62 10.41
C GLY A 82 -0.88 -0.20 9.41
N LEU A 83 -1.25 -1.49 9.33
CA LEU A 83 -0.65 -2.49 8.45
C LEU A 83 -1.60 -2.85 7.31
N ALA A 84 -1.03 -3.24 6.17
CA ALA A 84 -1.81 -3.83 5.07
C ALA A 84 -1.14 -5.04 4.41
N PHE A 85 -1.97 -5.94 3.88
CA PHE A 85 -1.59 -7.16 3.15
C PHE A 85 -2.53 -7.45 1.97
#